data_AF-A0A956D3Q6-F1
#
_entry.id   AF-A0A956D3Q6-F1
#
_cell.length_a   1.000
_cell.length_b   1.000
_cell.length_c   1.000
_cell.angle_alpha   90.00
_cell.angle_beta   90.00
_cell.angle_gamma   90.00
#
_symmetry.space_group_name_H-M   'P 1'
#
loop_
_entity.id
_entity.type
_entity.pdbx_description
1 polymer ?
#
loop_
_entity_poly.entity_id
_entity_poly.type
_entity_poly.pdbx_seq_one_letter_code
_entity_poly.pdbx_strand_id
1 'polypeptide(L)'
;DREAIEAHARANPNERRAQSLVARVTPFLGHLPDPREACIAAVAQLWRGSNESAPVTMASTALEAPSAIAACDDAMRLRGFAPPTRSVTANLDPDPRAPLAPTAFTLWTYDGIAASPALPPPPEHVAKAVAELAAQHFGIVPWCRQAEATGQRLGVEAIEGLLGAMVHPPPMPEGWAPWYWRQQVVVAAALIVAFVDQGWPETGRRAALRSLLFGPIDWTTTAGIVAMTELAFRGGDARDEALEWFAELEALPMSPSVFENVAVPLVECMLQLDFLPPERLEALRARRRDLRS
;
A
#
# COMPACT_ATOMS: atom_id res chain seq x y z
N ASP A 1 -6.46 -13.17 -19.44
CA ASP A 1 -7.47 -12.19 -19.88
C ASP A 1 -8.44 -11.90 -18.72
N ARG A 2 -8.13 -10.89 -17.89
CA ARG A 2 -8.92 -10.54 -16.69
C ARG A 2 -10.27 -9.93 -17.06
N GLU A 3 -10.33 -9.12 -18.11
CA GLU A 3 -11.57 -8.48 -18.54
C GLU A 3 -12.59 -9.50 -19.04
N ALA A 4 -12.14 -10.55 -19.74
CA ALA A 4 -13.01 -11.66 -20.10
C ALA A 4 -13.56 -12.40 -18.87
N ILE A 5 -12.74 -12.63 -17.83
CA ILE A 5 -13.18 -13.25 -16.58
C ILE A 5 -14.23 -12.37 -15.87
N GLU A 6 -13.97 -11.07 -15.76
CA GLU A 6 -14.90 -10.11 -15.16
C GLU A 6 -16.21 -9.99 -15.96
N ALA A 7 -16.14 -9.96 -17.29
CA ALA A 7 -17.31 -9.92 -18.16
C ALA A 7 -18.16 -11.19 -18.05
N HIS A 8 -17.52 -12.36 -18.01
CA HIS A 8 -18.20 -13.65 -17.80
C HIS A 8 -18.92 -13.70 -16.45
N ALA A 9 -18.27 -13.25 -15.37
CA ALA A 9 -18.89 -13.23 -14.05
C ALA A 9 -20.06 -12.23 -13.96
N ARG A 10 -19.99 -11.08 -14.64
CA ARG A 10 -21.11 -10.14 -14.73
C ARG A 10 -22.30 -10.74 -15.49
N ALA A 11 -22.04 -11.47 -16.57
CA ALA A 11 -23.08 -12.18 -17.32
C ALA A 11 -23.68 -13.36 -16.54
N ASN A 12 -22.95 -13.90 -15.56
CA ASN A 12 -23.33 -15.09 -14.79
C ASN A 12 -23.24 -14.84 -13.26
N PRO A 13 -24.08 -13.96 -12.69
CA PRO A 13 -23.96 -13.53 -11.28
C PRO A 13 -24.12 -14.68 -10.28
N ASN A 14 -24.89 -15.71 -10.64
CA ASN A 14 -25.15 -16.88 -9.78
C ASN A 14 -24.07 -17.97 -9.87
N GLU A 15 -23.10 -17.85 -10.78
CA GLU A 15 -22.06 -18.86 -10.97
C GLU A 15 -20.93 -18.66 -9.93
N ARG A 16 -21.00 -19.40 -8.81
CA ARG A 16 -20.01 -19.33 -7.72
C ARG A 16 -18.56 -19.46 -8.19
N ARG A 17 -18.31 -20.28 -9.22
CA ARG A 17 -16.97 -20.46 -9.78
C ARG A 17 -16.47 -19.20 -10.48
N ALA A 18 -17.31 -18.55 -11.27
CA ALA A 18 -16.97 -17.30 -11.95
C ALA A 18 -16.69 -16.18 -10.94
N GLN A 19 -17.54 -16.04 -9.91
CA GLN A 19 -17.34 -15.06 -8.84
C GLN A 19 -16.05 -15.32 -8.04
N SER A 20 -15.77 -16.59 -7.70
CA SER A 20 -14.55 -16.96 -7.00
C SER A 20 -13.29 -16.68 -7.82
N LEU A 21 -13.34 -16.89 -9.15
CA LEU A 21 -12.21 -16.60 -10.03
C LEU A 21 -11.97 -15.09 -10.14
N VAL A 22 -13.02 -14.28 -10.33
CA VAL A 22 -12.92 -12.81 -10.31
C VAL A 22 -12.26 -12.33 -9.03
N ALA A 23 -12.74 -12.78 -7.87
CA ALA A 23 -12.20 -12.35 -6.59
C ALA A 23 -10.68 -12.59 -6.49
N ARG A 24 -10.19 -13.74 -6.97
CA ARG A 24 -8.75 -14.09 -6.96
C ARG A 24 -7.90 -13.22 -7.89
N VAL A 25 -8.41 -12.87 -9.06
CA VAL A 25 -7.66 -12.11 -10.07
C VAL A 25 -7.82 -10.60 -9.95
N THR A 26 -8.62 -10.12 -9.00
CA THR A 26 -8.80 -8.69 -8.73
C THR A 26 -7.73 -8.18 -7.74
N PRO A 27 -6.90 -7.20 -8.15
CA PRO A 27 -5.98 -6.46 -7.30
C PRO A 27 -6.62 -5.96 -6.02
N PHE A 28 -5.90 -6.04 -4.91
CA PHE A 28 -6.30 -5.59 -3.58
C PHE A 28 -7.54 -6.30 -2.99
N LEU A 29 -8.17 -7.20 -3.75
CA LEU A 29 -9.24 -8.10 -3.31
C LEU A 29 -8.70 -9.51 -3.05
N GLY A 30 -8.07 -10.11 -4.07
CA GLY A 30 -7.57 -11.49 -4.01
C GLY A 30 -6.05 -11.64 -4.05
N HIS A 31 -5.32 -10.58 -4.40
CA HIS A 31 -3.86 -10.53 -4.35
C HIS A 31 -3.38 -9.07 -4.22
N LEU A 32 -2.17 -8.87 -3.72
CA LEU A 32 -1.47 -7.59 -3.87
C LEU A 32 -0.74 -7.58 -5.22
N PRO A 33 -0.88 -6.52 -6.05
CA PRO A 33 -0.11 -6.40 -7.28
C PRO A 33 1.39 -6.32 -7.02
N ASP A 34 2.19 -6.83 -7.96
CA ASP A 34 3.65 -6.64 -7.92
C ASP A 34 4.00 -5.14 -7.86
N PRO A 35 4.95 -4.72 -6.99
CA PRO A 35 5.49 -3.37 -7.02
C PRO A 35 6.07 -3.03 -8.39
N ARG A 36 5.88 -1.78 -8.83
CA ARG A 36 6.14 -1.35 -10.22
C ARG A 36 7.29 -0.35 -10.34
N GLU A 37 7.80 0.12 -9.22
CA GLU A 37 8.91 1.07 -9.18
C GLU A 37 10.10 0.51 -9.96
N ALA A 38 10.73 1.37 -10.75
CA ALA A 38 11.89 1.01 -11.55
C ALA A 38 13.04 0.50 -10.66
N CYS A 39 13.17 0.98 -9.42
CA CYS A 39 14.18 0.44 -8.51
C CYS A 39 13.95 -1.02 -8.15
N ILE A 40 12.70 -1.41 -7.91
CA ILE A 40 12.36 -2.80 -7.61
C ILE A 40 12.71 -3.67 -8.82
N ALA A 41 12.36 -3.23 -10.04
CA ALA A 41 12.67 -3.98 -11.25
C ALA A 41 14.19 -4.19 -11.42
N ALA A 42 15.00 -3.14 -11.20
CA ALA A 42 16.45 -3.22 -11.30
C ALA A 42 17.07 -4.13 -10.22
N VAL A 43 16.67 -3.95 -8.96
CA VAL A 43 17.19 -4.77 -7.85
C VAL A 43 16.71 -6.21 -7.95
N ALA A 44 15.49 -6.48 -8.46
CA ALA A 44 15.00 -7.83 -8.66
C ALA A 44 15.84 -8.63 -9.67
N GLN A 45 16.36 -7.97 -10.71
CA GLN A 45 17.29 -8.61 -11.66
C GLN A 45 18.60 -9.01 -10.98
N LEU A 46 19.17 -8.11 -10.17
CA LEU A 46 20.39 -8.37 -9.40
C LEU A 46 20.18 -9.45 -8.33
N TRP A 47 19.04 -9.42 -7.64
CA TRP A 47 18.67 -10.38 -6.62
C TRP A 47 18.58 -11.81 -7.19
N ARG A 48 18.03 -11.96 -8.39
CA ARG A 48 17.92 -13.26 -9.10
C ARG A 48 19.24 -13.69 -9.78
N GLY A 49 20.11 -12.74 -10.09
CA GLY A 49 21.38 -12.99 -10.75
C GLY A 49 22.48 -13.49 -9.81
N SER A 50 23.53 -14.08 -10.41
CA SER A 50 24.75 -14.50 -9.71
C SER A 50 25.85 -13.44 -9.69
N ASN A 51 25.57 -12.21 -10.14
CA ASN A 51 26.60 -11.20 -10.33
C ASN A 51 27.20 -10.69 -9.02
N GLU A 52 28.53 -10.55 -9.03
CA GLU A 52 29.35 -10.07 -7.92
C GLU A 52 29.57 -8.55 -7.96
N SER A 53 29.40 -7.93 -6.79
CA SER A 53 30.12 -6.80 -6.18
C SER A 53 30.30 -5.45 -6.90
N ALA A 54 29.75 -5.21 -8.10
CA ALA A 54 29.86 -3.88 -8.70
C ALA A 54 28.96 -2.85 -7.97
N PRO A 55 29.44 -1.61 -7.70
CA PRO A 55 28.59 -0.53 -7.22
C PRO A 55 27.41 -0.31 -8.16
N VAL A 56 26.19 -0.33 -7.62
CA VAL A 56 24.97 -0.11 -8.39
C VAL A 56 24.63 1.37 -8.33
N THR A 57 24.53 2.02 -9.49
CA THR A 57 24.04 3.39 -9.61
C THR A 57 22.70 3.38 -10.34
N MET A 58 21.74 4.15 -9.81
CA MET A 58 20.39 4.24 -10.33
C MET A 58 20.05 5.71 -10.56
N ALA A 59 19.75 6.04 -11.82
CA ALA A 59 19.25 7.36 -12.18
C ALA A 59 17.77 7.23 -12.53
N SER A 60 16.94 8.10 -11.96
CA SER A 60 15.50 8.14 -12.23
C SER A 60 15.06 9.55 -12.60
N THR A 61 14.05 9.63 -13.45
CA THR A 61 13.35 10.86 -13.79
C THR A 61 12.25 11.19 -12.78
N ALA A 62 12.09 10.44 -11.70
CA ALA A 62 11.17 10.77 -10.62
C ALA A 62 11.66 10.16 -9.31
N LEU A 63 11.29 10.79 -8.18
CA LEU A 63 11.55 10.19 -6.88
C LEU A 63 10.57 9.04 -6.66
N GLU A 64 11.10 7.85 -6.41
CA GLU A 64 10.30 6.67 -6.12
C GLU A 64 9.89 6.62 -4.64
N ALA A 65 8.89 5.80 -4.35
CA ALA A 65 8.36 5.62 -3.00
C ALA A 65 9.48 5.25 -1.99
N PRO A 66 9.56 5.89 -0.81
CA PRO A 66 10.60 5.59 0.18
C PRO A 66 10.54 4.14 0.67
N SER A 67 9.37 3.50 0.72
CA SER A 67 9.26 2.06 1.02
C SER A 67 9.88 1.18 -0.07
N ALA A 68 9.76 1.54 -1.34
CA ALA A 68 10.40 0.82 -2.44
C ALA A 68 11.93 0.95 -2.38
N ILE A 69 12.42 2.15 -2.10
CA ILE A 69 13.84 2.44 -1.87
C ILE A 69 14.38 1.63 -0.69
N ALA A 70 13.66 1.62 0.45
CA ALA A 70 14.04 0.87 1.63
C ALA A 70 14.07 -0.65 1.37
N ALA A 71 13.08 -1.19 0.64
CA ALA A 71 13.08 -2.59 0.23
C ALA A 71 14.27 -2.96 -0.67
N CYS A 72 14.66 -2.08 -1.59
CA CYS A 72 15.86 -2.25 -2.40
C CYS A 72 17.13 -2.29 -1.55
N ASP A 73 17.24 -1.37 -0.59
CA ASP A 73 18.39 -1.32 0.31
C ASP A 73 18.48 -2.58 1.18
N ASP A 74 17.36 -3.06 1.70
CA ASP A 74 17.29 -4.30 2.48
C ASP A 74 17.71 -5.51 1.62
N ALA A 75 17.27 -5.58 0.37
CA ALA A 75 17.70 -6.61 -0.57
C ALA A 75 19.21 -6.57 -0.83
N MET A 76 19.81 -5.39 -1.02
CA MET A 76 21.25 -5.30 -1.21
C MET A 76 22.02 -5.73 0.05
N ARG A 77 21.59 -5.27 1.23
CA ARG A 77 22.21 -5.63 2.51
C ARG A 77 22.13 -7.13 2.81
N LEU A 78 21.00 -7.77 2.53
CA LEU A 78 20.83 -9.22 2.71
C LEU A 78 21.77 -10.05 1.82
N ARG A 79 22.24 -9.49 0.71
CA ARG A 79 23.27 -10.11 -0.14
C ARG A 79 24.70 -9.69 0.22
N GLY A 80 24.88 -8.91 1.28
CA GLY A 80 26.19 -8.41 1.69
C GLY A 80 26.70 -7.24 0.84
N PHE A 81 25.83 -6.57 0.08
CA PHE A 81 26.20 -5.42 -0.75
C PHE A 81 25.79 -4.09 -0.10
N ALA A 82 26.47 -3.02 -0.51
CA ALA A 82 26.07 -1.66 -0.15
C ALA A 82 24.78 -1.26 -0.88
N PRO A 83 23.94 -0.39 -0.28
CA PRO A 83 22.81 0.23 -0.97
C PRO A 83 23.21 0.93 -2.28
N PRO A 84 22.32 0.96 -3.30
CA PRO A 84 22.61 1.64 -4.56
C PRO A 84 22.76 3.15 -4.36
N THR A 85 23.68 3.77 -5.11
CA THR A 85 23.74 5.23 -5.22
C THR A 85 22.62 5.72 -6.15
N ARG A 86 21.88 6.74 -5.73
CA ARG A 86 20.69 7.22 -6.45
C ARG A 86 20.83 8.68 -6.86
N SER A 87 20.29 9.02 -8.02
CA SER A 87 20.11 10.39 -8.48
C SER A 87 18.75 10.59 -9.13
N VAL A 88 18.14 11.77 -8.91
CA VAL A 88 16.84 12.14 -9.45
C VAL A 88 16.98 13.45 -10.22
N THR A 89 16.48 13.50 -11.46
CA THR A 89 16.70 14.63 -12.38
C THR A 89 15.47 15.52 -12.61
N ALA A 90 14.31 15.20 -12.05
CA ALA A 90 13.06 15.89 -12.40
C ALA A 90 12.62 16.99 -11.42
N ASN A 91 11.73 17.84 -11.94
CA ASN A 91 10.94 18.76 -11.17
C ASN A 91 9.93 17.97 -10.31
N LEU A 92 10.01 18.13 -8.99
CA LEU A 92 9.21 17.43 -8.00
C LEU A 92 7.94 18.25 -7.71
N ASP A 93 7.09 18.51 -8.70
CA ASP A 93 5.83 19.24 -8.50
C ASP A 93 4.61 18.36 -8.86
N PRO A 94 3.77 17.96 -7.88
CA PRO A 94 3.93 18.20 -6.45
C PRO A 94 5.09 17.37 -5.89
N ASP A 95 5.68 17.86 -4.80
CA ASP A 95 6.82 17.19 -4.19
C ASP A 95 6.35 15.93 -3.46
N PRO A 96 6.70 14.71 -3.91
CA PRO A 96 6.21 13.48 -3.30
C PRO A 96 6.76 13.26 -1.88
N ARG A 97 7.75 14.06 -1.46
CA ARG A 97 8.32 14.04 -0.11
C ARG A 97 7.49 14.80 0.90
N ALA A 98 6.74 15.81 0.44
CA ALA A 98 5.93 16.64 1.31
C ALA A 98 4.61 15.93 1.63
N PRO A 99 4.08 16.08 2.85
CA PRO A 99 2.73 15.63 3.13
C PRO A 99 1.73 16.42 2.28
N LEU A 100 0.73 15.72 1.73
CA LEU A 100 -0.34 16.29 0.92
C LEU A 100 -1.32 17.14 1.74
N ALA A 101 -1.42 16.86 3.04
CA ALA A 101 -2.20 17.64 4.01
C ALA A 101 -1.57 17.52 5.40
N PRO A 102 -1.97 18.34 6.40
CA PRO A 102 -1.52 18.13 7.77
C PRO A 102 -1.83 16.72 8.28
N THR A 103 -0.79 16.02 8.74
CA THR A 103 -0.87 14.65 9.28
C THR A 103 -0.55 14.63 10.78
N ALA A 104 -1.13 13.68 11.50
CA ALA A 104 -0.83 13.47 12.92
C ALA A 104 0.47 12.66 13.10
N PHE A 105 0.81 11.83 12.11
CA PHE A 105 2.01 11.01 12.11
C PHE A 105 2.85 11.31 10.87
N THR A 106 4.16 11.39 11.07
CA THR A 106 5.16 11.47 10.00
C THR A 106 5.90 10.14 9.97
N LEU A 107 5.83 9.41 8.86
CA LEU A 107 6.47 8.10 8.72
C LEU A 107 7.89 8.21 8.16
N TRP A 108 8.13 9.21 7.30
CA TRP A 108 9.41 9.43 6.62
C TRP A 108 9.85 10.89 6.78
N THR A 109 11.13 11.10 7.05
CA THR A 109 11.81 12.39 6.89
C THR A 109 12.79 12.31 5.73
N TYR A 110 13.18 13.46 5.19
CA TYR A 110 14.05 13.54 4.02
C TYR A 110 15.23 14.48 4.26
N ASP A 111 16.42 14.03 3.84
CA ASP A 111 17.59 14.87 3.58
C ASP A 111 17.89 14.82 2.07
N GLY A 112 17.51 15.88 1.35
CA GLY A 112 17.47 15.86 -0.11
C GLY A 112 16.53 14.77 -0.63
N ILE A 113 17.09 13.75 -1.30
CA ILE A 113 16.35 12.59 -1.80
C ILE A 113 16.46 11.35 -0.89
N ALA A 114 17.23 11.44 0.20
CA ALA A 114 17.43 10.33 1.12
C ALA A 114 16.30 10.31 2.17
N ALA A 115 15.47 9.26 2.14
CA ALA A 115 14.42 9.05 3.12
C ALA A 115 14.96 8.31 4.36
N SER A 116 14.48 8.68 5.54
CA SER A 116 14.76 7.99 6.81
C SER A 116 13.47 7.75 7.59
N PRO A 117 13.30 6.60 8.27
CA PRO A 117 12.15 6.37 9.13
C PRO A 117 12.05 7.44 10.23
N ALA A 118 10.87 8.03 10.38
CA ALA A 118 10.60 9.09 11.37
C ALA A 118 9.98 8.56 12.67
N LEU A 119 9.54 7.29 12.67
CA LEU A 119 9.01 6.59 13.84
C LEU A 119 10.04 5.60 14.41
N PRO A 120 9.98 5.28 15.71
CA PRO A 120 10.81 4.24 16.30
C PRO A 120 10.42 2.85 15.77
N PRO A 121 11.30 1.84 15.91
CA PRO A 121 10.93 0.45 15.68
C PRO A 121 9.72 0.01 16.52
N PRO A 122 8.86 -0.86 15.99
CA PRO A 122 7.68 -1.34 16.71
C PRO A 122 8.07 -2.15 17.96
N PRO A 123 7.24 -2.13 19.03
CA PRO A 123 7.33 -3.12 20.10
C PRO A 123 7.23 -4.55 19.54
N GLU A 124 7.99 -5.50 20.11
CA GLU A 124 8.10 -6.87 19.59
C GLU A 124 6.74 -7.56 19.39
N HIS A 125 5.81 -7.39 20.35
CA HIS A 125 4.48 -8.00 20.27
C HIS A 125 3.62 -7.42 19.13
N VAL A 126 3.81 -6.14 18.78
CA VAL A 126 3.15 -5.50 17.63
C VAL A 126 3.78 -5.99 16.33
N ALA A 127 5.12 -5.99 16.25
CA ALA A 127 5.87 -6.49 15.10
C ALA A 127 5.51 -7.93 14.76
N LYS A 128 5.40 -8.79 15.79
CA LYS A 128 4.98 -10.19 15.64
C LYS A 128 3.55 -10.30 15.11
N ALA A 129 2.61 -9.52 15.64
CA ALA A 129 1.22 -9.55 15.18
C ALA A 129 1.08 -9.12 13.70
N VAL A 130 1.84 -8.10 13.28
CA VAL A 130 1.90 -7.69 11.88
C VAL A 130 2.52 -8.79 11.02
N ALA A 131 3.63 -9.40 11.44
CA ALA A 131 4.27 -10.50 10.72
C ALA A 131 3.36 -11.72 10.54
N GLU A 132 2.60 -12.10 11.57
CA GLU A 132 1.65 -13.22 11.53
C GLU A 132 0.54 -13.03 10.50
N LEU A 133 0.06 -11.79 10.32
CA LEU A 133 -0.89 -11.47 9.26
C LEU A 133 -0.20 -11.42 7.88
N ALA A 134 0.92 -10.70 7.78
CA ALA A 134 1.66 -10.50 6.54
C ALA A 134 2.21 -11.79 5.92
N ALA A 135 2.52 -12.81 6.73
CA ALA A 135 3.02 -14.11 6.25
C ALA A 135 1.96 -14.98 5.56
N GLN A 136 0.69 -14.57 5.57
CA GLN A 136 -0.39 -15.32 4.92
C GLN A 136 -0.50 -14.99 3.43
N HIS A 137 -1.20 -15.85 2.70
CA HIS A 137 -1.62 -15.51 1.34
C HIS A 137 -2.61 -14.35 1.42
N PHE A 138 -2.36 -13.30 0.66
CA PHE A 138 -3.23 -12.14 0.64
C PHE A 138 -4.64 -12.52 0.15
N GLY A 139 -5.63 -12.02 0.86
CA GLY A 139 -7.02 -11.98 0.44
C GLY A 139 -7.76 -11.09 1.43
N ILE A 140 -8.42 -10.05 0.93
CA ILE A 140 -8.93 -8.99 1.82
C ILE A 140 -9.89 -9.54 2.87
N VAL A 141 -10.78 -10.47 2.52
CA VAL A 141 -11.77 -11.05 3.45
C VAL A 141 -11.12 -11.80 4.62
N PRO A 142 -10.27 -12.84 4.42
CA PRO A 142 -9.61 -13.50 5.54
C PRO A 142 -8.67 -12.56 6.29
N TRP A 143 -8.00 -11.64 5.60
CA TRP A 143 -7.09 -10.68 6.23
C TRP A 143 -7.83 -9.71 7.15
N CYS A 144 -8.91 -9.08 6.70
CA CYS A 144 -9.70 -8.16 7.50
C CYS A 144 -10.30 -8.84 8.73
N ARG A 145 -10.73 -10.11 8.63
CA ARG A 145 -11.21 -10.87 9.80
C ARG A 145 -10.12 -11.02 10.86
N GLN A 146 -8.90 -11.36 10.46
CA GLN A 146 -7.79 -11.51 11.41
C GLN A 146 -7.26 -10.16 11.90
N ALA A 147 -7.19 -9.16 11.01
CA ALA A 147 -6.80 -7.80 11.34
C ALA A 147 -7.75 -7.20 12.38
N GLU A 148 -9.05 -7.48 12.26
CA GLU A 148 -10.06 -7.07 13.24
C GLU A 148 -9.84 -7.69 14.62
N ALA A 149 -9.71 -9.02 14.69
CA ALA A 149 -9.42 -9.70 15.95
C ALA A 149 -8.08 -9.23 16.57
N THR A 150 -7.10 -8.90 15.72
CA THR A 150 -5.77 -8.43 16.14
C THR A 150 -5.82 -6.99 16.63
N GLY A 151 -6.49 -6.09 15.88
CA GLY A 151 -6.64 -4.68 16.22
C GLY A 151 -7.35 -4.53 17.55
N GLN A 152 -8.49 -5.20 17.74
CA GLN A 152 -9.25 -5.15 18.99
C GLN A 152 -8.43 -5.63 20.20
N ARG A 153 -7.55 -6.62 20.00
CA ARG A 153 -6.66 -7.13 21.05
C ARG A 153 -5.51 -6.18 21.38
N LEU A 154 -4.98 -5.48 20.38
CA LEU A 154 -3.86 -4.56 20.55
C LEU A 154 -4.30 -3.18 21.09
N GLY A 155 -5.46 -2.69 20.65
CA GLY A 155 -6.01 -1.41 21.07
C GLY A 155 -5.30 -0.19 20.48
N VAL A 156 -5.83 1.00 20.81
CA VAL A 156 -5.36 2.30 20.28
C VAL A 156 -3.90 2.63 20.63
N GLU A 157 -3.41 2.13 21.76
CA GLU A 157 -2.02 2.33 22.20
C GLU A 157 -1.00 1.69 21.25
N ALA A 158 -1.42 0.74 20.41
CA ALA A 158 -0.55 0.09 19.45
C ALA A 158 -0.37 0.87 18.14
N ILE A 159 -1.10 1.97 17.91
CA ILE A 159 -1.11 2.71 16.63
C ILE A 159 0.31 3.12 16.21
N GLU A 160 1.07 3.77 17.08
CA GLU A 160 2.43 4.21 16.73
C GLU A 160 3.34 3.02 16.41
N GLY A 161 3.20 1.92 17.16
CA GLY A 161 3.90 0.67 16.86
C GLY A 161 3.50 0.07 15.50
N LEU A 162 2.22 0.09 15.14
CA LEU A 162 1.74 -0.42 13.86
C LEU A 162 2.28 0.42 12.69
N LEU A 163 2.31 1.74 12.84
CA LEU A 163 2.93 2.64 11.87
C LEU A 163 4.46 2.47 11.81
N GLY A 164 5.10 2.27 12.96
CA GLY A 164 6.54 1.96 13.07
C GLY A 164 6.90 0.68 12.33
N ALA A 165 6.04 -0.35 12.37
CA ALA A 165 6.24 -1.60 11.62
C ALA A 165 6.22 -1.42 10.10
N MET A 166 5.60 -0.36 9.58
CA MET A 166 5.59 -0.07 8.13
C MET A 166 6.97 0.39 7.63
N VAL A 167 7.69 1.13 8.46
CA VAL A 167 9.02 1.70 8.12
C VAL A 167 10.17 0.84 8.66
N HIS A 168 9.93 0.09 9.74
CA HIS A 168 10.82 -0.94 10.31
C HIS A 168 10.14 -2.32 10.26
N PRO A 169 10.12 -3.00 9.09
CA PRO A 169 9.39 -4.25 8.95
C PRO A 169 9.97 -5.34 9.86
N PRO A 170 9.13 -6.25 10.37
CA PRO A 170 9.59 -7.41 11.12
C PRO A 170 10.50 -8.29 10.24
N PRO A 171 11.31 -9.19 10.86
CA PRO A 171 12.18 -10.09 10.13
C PRO A 171 11.44 -10.85 9.03
N MET A 172 12.03 -10.84 7.83
CA MET A 172 11.47 -11.50 6.66
C MET A 172 11.56 -13.03 6.78
N PRO A 173 10.49 -13.78 6.47
CA PRO A 173 10.56 -15.24 6.39
C PRO A 173 11.47 -15.71 5.25
N GLU A 174 12.03 -16.92 5.38
CA GLU A 174 12.86 -17.51 4.34
C GLU A 174 12.08 -17.68 3.02
N GLY A 175 12.76 -17.47 1.88
CA GLY A 175 12.17 -17.63 0.55
C GLY A 175 11.38 -16.43 0.03
N TRP A 176 11.22 -15.38 0.85
CA TRP A 176 10.59 -14.13 0.40
C TRP A 176 11.60 -13.19 -0.25
N ALA A 177 11.11 -12.36 -1.17
CA ALA A 177 11.85 -11.19 -1.63
C ALA A 177 11.51 -9.99 -0.72
N PRO A 178 12.48 -9.11 -0.39
CA PRO A 178 12.27 -8.01 0.54
C PRO A 178 11.15 -7.04 0.15
N TRP A 179 10.98 -6.76 -1.14
CA TRP A 179 9.91 -5.89 -1.63
C TRP A 179 8.52 -6.50 -1.47
N TYR A 180 8.36 -7.80 -1.71
CA TYR A 180 7.09 -8.48 -1.46
C TYR A 180 6.77 -8.53 0.02
N TRP A 181 7.76 -8.84 0.85
CA TRP A 181 7.57 -8.88 2.31
C TRP A 181 7.16 -7.51 2.86
N ARG A 182 7.88 -6.45 2.51
CA ARG A 182 7.55 -5.09 2.96
C ARG A 182 6.16 -4.67 2.48
N GLN A 183 5.77 -4.98 1.23
CA GLN A 183 4.42 -4.69 0.74
C GLN A 183 3.34 -5.41 1.56
N GLN A 184 3.53 -6.69 1.91
CA GLN A 184 2.60 -7.40 2.79
C GLN A 184 2.52 -6.76 4.17
N VAL A 185 3.66 -6.39 4.75
CA VAL A 185 3.75 -5.77 6.08
C VAL A 185 2.99 -4.44 6.14
N VAL A 186 3.19 -3.54 5.17
CA VAL A 186 2.53 -2.22 5.20
C VAL A 186 1.01 -2.35 5.08
N VAL A 187 0.51 -3.27 4.23
CA VAL A 187 -0.93 -3.52 4.09
C VAL A 187 -1.50 -4.20 5.34
N ALA A 188 -0.81 -5.21 5.89
CA ALA A 188 -1.22 -5.88 7.12
C ALA A 188 -1.33 -4.89 8.29
N ALA A 189 -0.33 -4.03 8.47
CA ALA A 189 -0.33 -3.00 9.50
C ALA A 189 -1.48 -2.00 9.33
N ALA A 190 -1.75 -1.53 8.11
CA ALA A 190 -2.85 -0.59 7.84
C ALA A 190 -4.22 -1.21 8.13
N LEU A 191 -4.42 -2.47 7.76
CA LEU A 191 -5.66 -3.19 8.08
C LEU A 191 -5.83 -3.39 9.58
N ILE A 192 -4.75 -3.69 10.32
CA ILE A 192 -4.83 -3.78 11.79
C ILE A 192 -5.19 -2.42 12.40
N VAL A 193 -4.56 -1.33 11.92
CA VAL A 193 -4.91 0.05 12.33
C VAL A 193 -6.39 0.34 12.11
N ALA A 194 -6.98 -0.12 11.01
CA ALA A 194 -8.40 0.09 10.73
C ALA A 194 -9.34 -0.45 11.82
N PHE A 195 -8.89 -1.41 12.63
CA PHE A 195 -9.73 -2.11 13.60
C PHE A 195 -9.22 -2.07 15.05
N VAL A 196 -8.33 -1.14 15.40
CA VAL A 196 -7.83 -1.00 16.79
C VAL A 196 -8.88 -0.52 17.80
N ASP A 197 -9.99 0.05 17.33
CA ASP A 197 -11.12 0.46 18.15
C ASP A 197 -12.47 0.29 17.40
N GLN A 198 -13.57 0.67 18.03
CA GLN A 198 -14.95 0.53 17.52
C GLN A 198 -15.63 1.87 17.15
N GLY A 199 -14.91 3.00 17.19
CA GLY A 199 -15.47 4.35 16.93
C GLY A 199 -14.81 5.04 15.74
N TRP A 200 -15.47 5.99 15.07
CA TRP A 200 -14.85 6.68 13.93
C TRP A 200 -14.47 8.14 14.24
N PRO A 201 -15.39 9.01 14.68
CA PRO A 201 -15.06 10.40 14.92
C PRO A 201 -13.97 10.55 15.99
N GLU A 202 -13.02 11.45 15.74
CA GLU A 202 -11.96 11.84 16.70
C GLU A 202 -11.10 10.68 17.25
N THR A 203 -11.01 9.56 16.52
CA THR A 203 -10.20 8.41 16.93
C THR A 203 -8.75 8.47 16.46
N GLY A 204 -7.87 7.81 17.21
CA GLY A 204 -6.47 7.63 16.80
C GLY A 204 -6.35 6.88 15.47
N ARG A 205 -7.22 5.88 15.21
CA ARG A 205 -7.20 5.16 13.93
C ARG A 205 -7.53 6.04 12.74
N ARG A 206 -8.49 6.96 12.89
CA ARG A 206 -8.84 7.94 11.84
C ARG A 206 -7.66 8.85 11.54
N ALA A 207 -6.98 9.37 12.57
CA ALA A 207 -5.80 10.21 12.41
C ALA A 207 -4.62 9.46 11.77
N ALA A 208 -4.43 8.19 12.13
CA ALA A 208 -3.41 7.32 11.56
C ALA A 208 -3.68 7.04 10.07
N LEU A 209 -4.89 6.59 9.71
CA LEU A 209 -5.28 6.32 8.33
C LEU A 209 -5.20 7.59 7.46
N ARG A 210 -5.62 8.75 7.99
CA ARG A 210 -5.41 10.02 7.30
C ARG A 210 -3.94 10.32 7.07
N SER A 211 -3.08 10.04 8.06
CA SER A 211 -1.63 10.24 7.91
C SER A 211 -1.01 9.31 6.86
N LEU A 212 -1.55 8.10 6.67
CA LEU A 212 -1.12 7.20 5.59
C LEU A 212 -1.51 7.74 4.21
N LEU A 213 -2.75 8.23 4.06
CA LEU A 213 -3.27 8.72 2.78
C LEU A 213 -2.62 10.04 2.34
N PHE A 214 -2.40 10.95 3.29
CA PHE A 214 -2.00 12.33 3.01
C PHE A 214 -0.58 12.66 3.51
N GLY A 215 0.20 11.66 3.91
CA GLY A 215 1.64 11.81 4.14
C GLY A 215 2.42 11.91 2.82
N PRO A 216 3.76 11.77 2.87
CA PRO A 216 4.57 11.59 1.68
C PRO A 216 4.07 10.40 0.85
N ILE A 217 4.04 10.53 -0.47
CA ILE A 217 3.50 9.48 -1.35
C ILE A 217 4.38 8.24 -1.28
N ASP A 218 3.79 7.12 -0.84
CA ASP A 218 4.51 5.89 -0.55
C ASP A 218 3.59 4.65 -0.65
N TRP A 219 4.15 3.45 -0.47
CA TRP A 219 3.37 2.21 -0.32
C TRP A 219 2.39 2.28 0.86
N THR A 220 2.68 3.11 1.85
CA THR A 220 1.78 3.37 2.97
C THR A 220 0.52 4.11 2.55
N THR A 221 0.57 4.96 1.52
CA THR A 221 -0.60 5.58 0.88
C THR A 221 -1.50 4.52 0.26
N THR A 222 -0.91 3.59 -0.51
CA THR A 222 -1.63 2.44 -1.06
C THR A 222 -2.27 1.59 0.05
N ALA A 223 -1.54 1.30 1.12
CA ALA A 223 -2.05 0.55 2.26
C ALA A 223 -3.23 1.27 2.96
N GLY A 224 -3.15 2.60 3.10
CA GLY A 224 -4.24 3.44 3.58
C GLY A 224 -5.48 3.36 2.71
N ILE A 225 -5.32 3.39 1.37
CA ILE A 225 -6.43 3.25 0.41
C ILE A 225 -7.12 1.89 0.59
N VAL A 226 -6.36 0.80 0.70
CA VAL A 226 -6.90 -0.56 0.92
C VAL A 226 -7.69 -0.61 2.24
N ALA A 227 -7.13 -0.10 3.32
CA ALA A 227 -7.79 -0.08 4.63
C ALA A 227 -9.07 0.76 4.64
N MET A 228 -9.05 1.96 4.05
CA MET A 228 -10.23 2.82 3.95
C MET A 228 -11.32 2.23 3.05
N THR A 229 -10.94 1.47 2.02
CA THR A 229 -11.91 0.80 1.14
C THR A 229 -12.70 -0.25 1.90
N GLU A 230 -12.04 -1.04 2.75
CA GLU A 230 -12.72 -2.00 3.63
C GLU A 230 -13.67 -1.28 4.62
N LEU A 231 -13.23 -0.19 5.24
CA LEU A 231 -14.09 0.58 6.15
C LEU A 231 -15.31 1.16 5.42
N ALA A 232 -15.12 1.71 4.22
CA ALA A 232 -16.21 2.22 3.40
C ALA A 232 -17.21 1.13 3.00
N PHE A 233 -16.71 -0.07 2.65
CA PHE A 233 -17.52 -1.24 2.35
C PHE A 233 -18.41 -1.64 3.54
N ARG A 234 -17.84 -1.69 4.75
CA ARG A 234 -18.59 -2.00 5.98
C ARG A 234 -19.64 -0.94 6.34
N GLY A 235 -19.45 0.31 5.92
CA GLY A 235 -20.41 1.40 6.11
C GLY A 235 -20.23 2.16 7.42
N GLY A 236 -21.26 2.92 7.81
CA GLY A 236 -21.20 3.85 8.95
C GLY A 236 -20.47 5.15 8.62
N ASP A 237 -20.10 5.92 9.64
CA ASP A 237 -19.50 7.26 9.51
C ASP A 237 -18.20 7.28 8.69
N ALA A 238 -17.47 6.16 8.64
CA ALA A 238 -16.24 6.04 7.86
C ALA A 238 -16.47 6.05 6.34
N ARG A 239 -17.69 5.70 5.87
CA ARG A 239 -17.97 5.59 4.44
C ARG A 239 -17.90 6.92 3.73
N ASP A 240 -18.63 7.91 4.22
CA ASP A 240 -18.73 9.21 3.54
C ASP A 240 -17.37 9.90 3.56
N GLU A 241 -16.66 9.84 4.68
CA GLU A 241 -15.32 10.39 4.79
C GLU A 241 -14.29 9.66 3.91
N ALA A 242 -14.39 8.34 3.75
CA ALA A 242 -13.54 7.62 2.79
C ALA A 242 -13.73 8.14 1.37
N LEU A 243 -14.99 8.39 0.95
CA LEU A 243 -15.29 8.92 -0.38
C LEU A 243 -14.78 10.35 -0.55
N GLU A 244 -14.87 11.19 0.49
CA GLU A 244 -14.30 12.54 0.49
C GLU A 244 -12.78 12.49 0.32
N TRP A 245 -12.08 11.68 1.13
CA TRP A 245 -10.62 11.55 1.02
C TRP A 245 -10.19 10.94 -0.31
N PHE A 246 -10.94 9.99 -0.85
CA PHE A 246 -10.69 9.44 -2.18
C PHE A 246 -10.84 10.49 -3.27
N ALA A 247 -11.85 11.36 -3.18
CA ALA A 247 -12.01 12.47 -4.11
C ALA A 247 -10.84 13.48 -4.03
N GLU A 248 -10.33 13.78 -2.84
CA GLU A 248 -9.12 14.60 -2.65
C GLU A 248 -7.89 13.96 -3.35
N LEU A 249 -7.71 12.65 -3.18
CA LEU A 249 -6.60 11.91 -3.80
C LEU A 249 -6.73 11.82 -5.33
N GLU A 250 -7.95 11.68 -5.86
CA GLU A 250 -8.19 11.68 -7.31
C GLU A 250 -7.91 13.03 -7.98
N ALA A 251 -8.02 14.12 -7.22
CA ALA A 251 -7.76 15.47 -7.70
C ALA A 251 -6.25 15.79 -7.80
N LEU A 252 -5.36 14.92 -7.30
CA LEU A 252 -3.93 15.14 -7.35
C LEU A 252 -3.43 15.22 -8.81
N PRO A 253 -2.54 16.16 -9.12
CA PRO A 253 -1.88 16.22 -10.42
C PRO A 253 -1.08 14.94 -10.67
N MET A 254 -1.13 14.44 -11.90
CA MET A 254 -0.48 13.18 -12.24
C MET A 254 1.04 13.32 -12.27
N SER A 255 1.71 12.48 -11.49
CA SER A 255 3.16 12.25 -11.50
C SER A 255 3.42 10.74 -11.45
N PRO A 256 4.65 10.25 -11.71
CA PRO A 256 4.96 8.82 -11.59
C PRO A 256 4.62 8.26 -10.19
N SER A 257 4.96 8.99 -9.12
CA SER A 257 4.66 8.55 -7.75
C SER A 257 3.15 8.50 -7.49
N VAL A 258 2.39 9.50 -7.95
CA VAL A 258 0.91 9.51 -7.86
C VAL A 258 0.29 8.37 -8.67
N PHE A 259 0.80 8.12 -9.88
CA PHE A 259 0.30 7.05 -10.74
C PHE A 259 0.37 5.69 -10.05
N GLU A 260 1.55 5.35 -9.51
CA GLU A 260 1.83 4.03 -8.94
C GLU A 260 1.18 3.83 -7.56
N ASN A 261 1.25 4.84 -6.70
CA ASN A 261 0.92 4.69 -5.27
C ASN A 261 -0.45 5.24 -4.88
N VAL A 262 -1.10 5.98 -5.79
CA VAL A 262 -2.42 6.59 -5.55
C VAL A 262 -3.39 6.16 -6.64
N ALA A 263 -3.20 6.60 -7.89
CA ALA A 263 -4.21 6.51 -8.94
C ALA A 263 -4.60 5.06 -9.28
N VAL A 264 -3.63 4.18 -9.49
CA VAL A 264 -3.90 2.77 -9.80
C VAL A 264 -4.54 2.04 -8.61
N PRO A 265 -3.97 2.08 -7.39
CA PRO A 265 -4.61 1.48 -6.22
C PRO A 265 -6.01 2.00 -5.94
N LEU A 266 -6.22 3.32 -6.03
CA LEU A 266 -7.48 3.96 -5.73
C LEU A 266 -8.59 3.51 -6.69
N VAL A 267 -8.32 3.51 -7.99
CA VAL A 267 -9.29 3.04 -8.99
C VAL A 267 -9.62 1.56 -8.81
N GLU A 268 -8.60 0.70 -8.59
CA GLU A 268 -8.83 -0.73 -8.39
C GLU A 268 -9.58 -1.04 -7.09
N CYS A 269 -9.41 -0.22 -6.04
CA CYS A 269 -10.13 -0.36 -4.78
C CYS A 269 -11.56 0.19 -4.87
N MET A 270 -11.77 1.38 -5.44
CA MET A 270 -13.10 1.98 -5.57
C MET A 270 -14.04 1.16 -6.46
N LEU A 271 -13.51 0.44 -7.46
CA LEU A 271 -14.30 -0.50 -8.27
C LEU A 271 -14.91 -1.67 -7.48
N GLN A 272 -14.48 -1.88 -6.23
CA GLN A 272 -14.99 -2.90 -5.32
C GLN A 272 -16.18 -2.39 -4.47
N LEU A 273 -16.42 -1.08 -4.44
CA LEU A 273 -17.51 -0.46 -3.69
C LEU A 273 -18.82 -0.54 -4.49
N ASP A 274 -19.58 -1.60 -4.27
CA ASP A 274 -20.82 -1.92 -5.00
C ASP A 274 -21.98 -0.94 -4.77
N PHE A 275 -21.88 -0.11 -3.72
CA PHE A 275 -22.82 0.97 -3.43
C PHE A 275 -22.55 2.25 -4.25
N LEU A 276 -21.45 2.34 -5.01
CA LEU A 276 -21.21 3.49 -5.88
C LEU A 276 -22.24 3.52 -7.03
N PRO A 277 -22.70 4.70 -7.45
CA PRO A 277 -23.62 4.81 -8.57
C PRO A 277 -23.07 4.18 -9.86
N PRO A 278 -23.91 3.57 -10.72
CA PRO A 278 -23.45 2.92 -11.95
C PRO A 278 -22.61 3.82 -12.86
N GLU A 279 -22.97 5.10 -12.99
CA GLU A 279 -22.23 6.10 -13.76
C GLU A 279 -20.81 6.31 -13.22
N ARG A 280 -20.66 6.25 -11.88
CA ARG A 280 -19.37 6.37 -11.22
C ARG A 280 -18.50 5.13 -11.48
N LEU A 281 -19.09 3.95 -11.40
CA LEU A 281 -18.40 2.69 -11.71
C LEU A 281 -17.94 2.64 -13.18
N GLU A 282 -18.74 3.12 -14.12
CA GLU A 282 -18.34 3.23 -15.53
C GLU A 282 -17.20 4.23 -15.75
N ALA A 283 -17.25 5.40 -15.09
CA ALA A 283 -16.16 6.37 -15.12
C ALA A 283 -14.85 5.77 -14.59
N LEU A 284 -14.89 5.03 -13.47
CA LEU A 284 -13.74 4.33 -12.91
C LEU A 284 -13.21 3.24 -13.84
N ARG A 285 -14.09 2.50 -14.53
CA ARG A 285 -13.68 1.49 -15.55
C ARG A 285 -13.00 2.14 -16.74
N ALA A 286 -13.49 3.29 -17.21
CA ALA A 286 -12.85 4.07 -18.25
C ALA A 286 -11.47 4.54 -17.80
N ARG A 287 -11.38 5.14 -16.61
CA ARG A 287 -10.11 5.57 -16.02
C ARG A 287 -9.12 4.43 -15.87
N ARG A 288 -9.56 3.24 -15.46
CA ARG A 288 -8.72 2.03 -15.36
C ARG A 288 -8.13 1.63 -16.71
N ARG A 289 -8.85 1.81 -17.82
CA ARG A 289 -8.33 1.55 -19.17
C ARG A 289 -7.26 2.57 -19.54
N ASP A 290 -7.50 3.86 -19.27
CA ASP A 290 -6.54 4.93 -19.55
C ASP A 290 -5.25 4.79 -18.73
N LEU A 291 -5.33 4.28 -17.50
CA LEU A 291 -4.15 4.02 -16.66
C LEU A 291 -3.35 2.79 -17.10
N ARG A 292 -3.86 2.00 -18.06
CA ARG A 292 -3.18 0.80 -18.60
C ARG A 292 -2.64 0.99 -20.01
N SER A 293 -3.06 2.05 -20.71
CA SER A 293 -2.57 2.42 -22.05
C SER A 293 -1.25 3.17 -21.96
#